data_AF-A0A9E6J9A4-F1
#
_entry.id   AF-A0A9E6J9A4-F1
#
_cell.length_a   1.000
_cell.length_b   1.000
_cell.length_c   1.000
_cell.angle_alpha   90.00
_cell.angle_beta   90.00
_cell.angle_gamma   90.00
#
_symmetry.space_group_name_H-M   'P 1'
#
loop_
_entity.id
_entity.type
_entity.pdbx_description
1 polymer ?
#
loop_
_entity_poly.entity_id
_entity_poly.type
_entity_poly.pdbx_seq_one_letter_code
_entity_poly.pdbx_strand_id
1 'polypeptide(L)'
;MTPCADTDLDGICSNYEKQVAVTSGYARMIDANGAILTSPAELSIISPFTTLLHSEMLYNPSTSGSVEKSKIYLQSVLGKYVGVDFTSVDISHGPQQATNLLMASLKQAQIQGSANSPMVNIAKALDVMIEHKTLDLSSINLATQASRHISFDGSLLIHGSQSDAGLGAMKSIALNPANSRIIYVDARDNVRELNTVTKQSVAIGTAGSSSRSLSITSYDDDHEDEDHEHDDHDHYGGNVNRLPGFQQDTSNTLKEVIPALNSVQSYKLYEPNGIRNQSFVCNTTGGNGIFLTSLQDKTGNPNTNVAVRTTRAMKIDTYGGASGSDLPITPPPAPPTIPLSASYCYNDNFEWIHPLYQQGTMIAKLDDGLNADGDQLRRLNAATLSMEPIVYTLQSEEKTIVFSKDDDEILVISDDRQSAPKLVETKTLNERLALNVTDVLNASFTTGGQIAMALASENKVIWTDKSPNTQQLGYVNLDGQVKLMDSSPNGAYTVVITPTSVYLLDNNRRDIAKQISFDASQTTNLFVQNDKAIAINKSGVDYFQFANISGPKLKVAAQLVTKELLKSWENTSTSIWTGNNLGHILEQTGTQKTAAQQFSDITLNLRPERATQASQVTGVFITGTNRGDRVKLYKTL
;
A
#
# COMPACT_ATOMS: atom_id res chain seq x y z
N MET A 1 31.92 6.92 21.89
CA MET A 1 30.93 8.02 21.89
C MET A 1 29.99 7.76 20.74
N THR A 2 28.73 7.46 21.04
CA THR A 2 27.68 7.23 20.03
C THR A 2 27.41 8.57 19.33
N PRO A 3 27.45 8.67 18.00
CA PRO A 3 27.07 9.90 17.31
C PRO A 3 25.62 10.22 17.64
N CYS A 4 25.36 11.46 18.04
CA CYS A 4 24.06 11.94 18.45
C CYS A 4 23.67 13.13 17.57
N ALA A 5 22.40 13.18 17.17
CA ALA A 5 21.82 14.32 16.46
C ALA A 5 21.22 15.26 17.49
N ASP A 6 21.96 16.30 17.84
CA ASP A 6 21.52 17.42 18.70
C ASP A 6 20.47 18.24 17.92
N THR A 7 19.19 17.93 18.15
CA THR A 7 18.04 18.46 17.41
C THR A 7 17.57 19.82 17.89
N ASP A 8 17.85 20.18 19.15
CA ASP A 8 17.58 21.52 19.69
C ASP A 8 18.80 22.46 19.67
N LEU A 9 19.98 21.94 19.32
CA LEU A 9 21.24 22.66 19.11
C LEU A 9 21.76 23.34 20.38
N ASP A 10 21.50 22.76 21.56
CA ASP A 10 21.99 23.24 22.84
C ASP A 10 23.40 22.71 23.21
N GLY A 11 23.95 21.80 22.41
CA GLY A 11 25.25 21.15 22.63
C GLY A 11 25.21 19.96 23.60
N ILE A 12 24.02 19.53 24.02
CA ILE A 12 23.77 18.49 25.03
C ILE A 12 22.72 17.50 24.51
N CYS A 13 23.17 16.33 24.10
CA CYS A 13 22.28 15.26 23.69
C CYS A 13 21.31 14.77 24.79
N SER A 14 20.03 15.10 24.62
CA SER A 14 18.91 14.58 25.40
C SER A 14 18.66 13.10 25.11
N ASN A 15 17.82 12.45 25.93
CA ASN A 15 17.48 11.04 25.75
C ASN A 15 16.60 10.79 24.50
N TYR A 16 15.89 11.81 24.00
CA TYR A 16 15.09 11.73 22.76
C TYR A 16 15.98 11.81 21.51
N GLU A 17 17.08 12.58 21.57
CA GLU A 17 18.05 12.78 20.47
C GLU A 17 18.98 11.60 20.24
N LYS A 18 19.24 10.83 21.30
CA LYS A 18 19.99 9.57 21.23
C LYS A 18 19.21 8.45 20.53
N GLN A 19 17.90 8.59 20.32
CA GLN A 19 17.03 7.57 19.72
C GLN A 19 16.90 7.63 18.18
N VAL A 20 17.55 8.58 17.49
CA VAL A 20 17.40 8.76 16.02
C VAL A 20 18.25 7.77 15.18
N ALA A 21 18.92 6.80 15.83
CA ALA A 21 19.64 5.72 15.15
C ALA A 21 18.69 4.60 14.71
N VAL A 22 17.86 4.86 13.70
CA VAL A 22 16.95 3.84 13.16
C VAL A 22 16.98 3.90 11.64
N THR A 23 17.60 2.92 11.00
CA THR A 23 17.60 2.70 9.55
C THR A 23 16.23 2.17 9.11
N SER A 24 15.20 3.02 9.13
CA SER A 24 13.93 2.70 8.50
C SER A 24 14.02 2.97 7.00
N GLY A 25 13.39 2.12 6.17
CA GLY A 25 13.28 2.36 4.73
C GLY A 25 12.33 3.51 4.36
N TYR A 26 11.91 4.33 5.32
CA TYR A 26 10.87 5.35 5.23
C TYR A 26 11.42 6.76 5.20
N ALA A 27 10.79 7.63 4.42
CA ALA A 27 10.96 9.06 4.62
C ALA A 27 10.52 9.41 6.05
N ARG A 28 11.28 10.27 6.70
CA ARG A 28 11.06 10.64 8.10
C ARG A 28 10.42 12.02 8.15
N MET A 29 9.59 12.25 9.16
CA MET A 29 8.94 13.53 9.38
C MET A 29 8.81 13.80 10.87
N ILE A 30 9.03 15.05 11.28
CA ILE A 30 8.79 15.54 12.63
C ILE A 30 8.12 16.91 12.57
N ASP A 31 7.28 17.23 13.55
CA ASP A 31 6.86 18.61 13.81
C ASP A 31 7.84 19.23 14.80
N ALA A 32 8.57 20.25 14.36
CA ALA A 32 9.50 21.02 15.16
C ALA A 32 8.96 22.43 15.39
N ASN A 33 8.21 22.62 16.48
CA ASN A 33 7.66 23.92 16.89
C ASN A 33 6.78 24.57 15.79
N GLY A 34 5.92 23.80 15.13
CA GLY A 34 5.03 24.27 14.06
C GLY A 34 5.68 24.32 12.68
N ALA A 35 6.88 23.74 12.52
CA ALA A 35 7.48 23.46 11.23
C ALA A 35 7.60 21.95 11.03
N ILE A 36 6.88 21.44 10.04
CA ILE A 36 7.05 20.09 9.53
C ILE A 36 8.41 20.00 8.84
N LEU A 37 9.29 19.16 9.39
CA LEU A 37 10.59 18.82 8.81
C LEU A 37 10.54 17.42 8.26
N THR A 38 11.21 17.19 7.13
CA THR A 38 11.28 15.88 6.50
C THR A 38 12.69 15.46 6.12
N SER A 39 12.87 14.16 5.92
CA SER A 39 14.12 13.61 5.42
C SER A 39 13.86 12.40 4.52
N PRO A 40 14.61 12.22 3.41
CA PRO A 40 14.57 11.01 2.62
C PRO A 40 14.95 9.79 3.47
N ALA A 41 14.44 8.62 3.10
CA ALA A 41 14.69 7.37 3.82
C ALA A 41 16.17 6.99 3.96
N GLU A 42 16.97 7.37 2.96
CA GLU A 42 18.39 7.08 2.89
C GLU A 42 19.25 8.01 3.77
N LEU A 43 18.66 9.04 4.38
CA LEU A 43 19.36 9.94 5.28
C LEU A 43 18.99 9.64 6.76
N SER A 44 19.99 9.73 7.63
CA SER A 44 19.83 9.50 9.08
C SER A 44 19.39 10.76 9.84
N ILE A 45 19.65 11.94 9.28
CA ILE A 45 19.38 13.24 9.90
C ILE A 45 18.03 13.80 9.44
N ILE A 46 17.27 14.42 10.34
CA ILE A 46 16.09 15.23 10.02
C ILE A 46 16.39 16.68 10.39
N SER A 47 16.41 17.58 9.40
CA SER A 47 16.72 18.99 9.58
C SER A 47 15.98 19.86 8.55
N PRO A 48 15.98 21.19 8.71
CA PRO A 48 15.49 22.10 7.68
C PRO A 48 16.15 21.88 6.32
N PHE A 49 17.45 21.56 6.28
CA PHE A 49 18.16 21.31 5.03
C PHE A 49 17.82 19.96 4.39
N THR A 50 17.68 18.88 5.19
CA THR A 50 17.20 17.61 4.63
C THR A 50 15.76 17.73 4.12
N THR A 51 14.97 18.65 4.68
CA THR A 51 13.63 18.98 4.19
C THR A 51 13.69 19.59 2.78
N LEU A 52 14.65 20.48 2.52
CA LEU A 52 14.88 21.02 1.17
C LEU A 52 15.38 19.94 0.19
N LEU A 53 16.31 19.09 0.63
CA LEU A 53 16.77 17.94 -0.18
C LEU A 53 15.61 17.02 -0.54
N HIS A 54 14.77 16.70 0.43
CA HIS A 54 13.60 15.85 0.25
C HIS A 54 12.58 16.50 -0.70
N SER A 55 12.33 17.80 -0.55
CA SER A 55 11.49 18.58 -1.45
C SER A 55 11.98 18.54 -2.90
N GLU A 56 13.28 18.74 -3.15
CA GLU A 56 13.85 18.64 -4.51
C GLU A 56 13.81 17.21 -5.06
N MET A 57 14.06 16.21 -4.23
CA MET A 57 13.93 14.81 -4.62
C MET A 57 12.50 14.53 -5.12
N LEU A 58 11.50 15.00 -4.37
CA LEU A 58 10.08 14.78 -4.66
C LEU A 58 9.53 15.63 -5.79
N TYR A 59 9.97 16.89 -5.92
CA TYR A 59 9.34 17.87 -6.81
C TYR A 59 10.25 18.42 -7.91
N ASN A 60 11.55 18.13 -7.95
CA ASN A 60 12.35 18.51 -9.11
C ASN A 60 12.36 17.39 -10.16
N PRO A 61 11.82 17.58 -11.38
CA PRO A 61 11.91 16.57 -12.44
C PRO A 61 13.36 16.25 -12.83
N SER A 62 14.28 17.21 -12.67
CA SER A 62 15.68 17.06 -13.06
C SER A 62 16.51 16.19 -12.11
N THR A 63 16.07 16.01 -10.86
CA THR A 63 16.79 15.20 -9.86
C THR A 63 16.45 13.73 -9.95
N SER A 64 15.41 13.36 -10.72
CA SER A 64 14.97 11.98 -10.88
C SER A 64 14.72 11.26 -9.53
N GLY A 65 14.36 11.97 -8.46
CA GLY A 65 14.16 11.34 -7.15
C GLY A 65 15.44 10.83 -6.47
N SER A 66 16.61 11.32 -6.86
CA SER A 66 17.89 10.99 -6.22
C SER A 66 18.27 12.09 -5.22
N VAL A 67 18.65 11.70 -4.00
CA VAL A 67 19.19 12.65 -3.01
C VAL A 67 20.47 13.26 -3.53
N GLU A 68 21.39 12.46 -4.08
CA GLU A 68 22.67 12.97 -4.60
C GLU A 68 22.48 14.02 -5.70
N LYS A 69 21.60 13.76 -6.68
CA LYS A 69 21.28 14.77 -7.69
C LYS A 69 20.62 16.01 -7.09
N SER A 70 19.83 15.85 -6.03
CA SER A 70 19.18 16.97 -5.33
C SER A 70 20.18 17.83 -4.58
N LYS A 71 21.20 17.23 -3.94
CA LYS A 71 22.33 17.94 -3.33
C LYS A 71 23.10 18.75 -4.36
N ILE A 72 23.52 18.12 -5.46
CA ILE A 72 24.26 18.76 -6.55
C ILE A 72 23.45 19.94 -7.12
N TYR A 73 22.16 19.73 -7.33
CA TYR A 73 21.26 20.75 -7.84
C TYR A 73 21.18 21.94 -6.87
N LEU A 74 20.83 21.72 -5.59
CA LEU A 74 20.70 22.80 -4.59
C LEU A 74 22.01 23.53 -4.35
N GLN A 75 23.14 22.81 -4.37
CA GLN A 75 24.45 23.42 -4.32
C GLN A 75 24.69 24.40 -5.48
N SER A 76 24.24 24.04 -6.69
CA SER A 76 24.40 24.88 -7.88
C SER A 76 23.50 26.11 -7.89
N VAL A 77 22.24 25.99 -7.42
CA VAL A 77 21.24 27.06 -7.56
C VAL A 77 21.10 27.95 -6.33
N LEU A 78 21.46 27.44 -5.14
CA LEU A 78 21.23 28.12 -3.87
C LEU A 78 22.49 28.18 -3.00
N GLY A 79 23.23 27.07 -2.87
CA GLY A 79 24.32 26.91 -1.90
C GLY A 79 25.36 28.03 -1.91
N LYS A 80 25.82 28.44 -3.11
CA LYS A 80 26.81 29.53 -3.27
C LYS A 80 26.31 30.90 -2.81
N TYR A 81 25.00 31.14 -2.84
CA TYR A 81 24.42 32.43 -2.48
C TYR A 81 24.14 32.55 -0.99
N VAL A 82 23.84 31.43 -0.33
CA VAL A 82 23.42 31.40 1.07
C VAL A 82 24.52 30.92 2.03
N GLY A 83 25.70 30.57 1.50
CA GLY A 83 26.83 30.11 2.29
C GLY A 83 26.62 28.73 2.92
N VAL A 84 25.79 27.88 2.30
CA VAL A 84 25.49 26.52 2.75
C VAL A 84 26.04 25.51 1.76
N ASP A 85 26.75 24.51 2.25
CA ASP A 85 27.21 23.38 1.45
C ASP A 85 26.19 22.22 1.48
N PHE A 86 25.28 22.22 0.51
CA PHE A 86 24.25 21.18 0.37
C PHE A 86 24.82 19.79 0.09
N THR A 87 26.12 19.64 -0.19
CA THR A 87 26.74 18.32 -0.34
C THR A 87 27.00 17.61 0.99
N SER A 88 27.03 18.36 2.10
CA SER A 88 27.37 17.87 3.45
C SER A 88 26.28 18.09 4.52
N VAL A 89 25.13 18.68 4.17
CA VAL A 89 24.00 18.92 5.09
C VAL A 89 23.23 17.66 5.52
N ASP A 90 23.57 16.50 4.97
CA ASP A 90 23.03 15.20 5.36
C ASP A 90 23.90 14.45 6.38
N ILE A 91 25.13 14.93 6.60
CA ILE A 91 26.08 14.42 7.59
C ILE A 91 26.43 15.46 8.67
N SER A 92 25.96 16.70 8.53
CA SER A 92 26.14 17.81 9.48
C SER A 92 24.91 18.73 9.50
N HIS A 93 24.60 19.35 10.65
CA HIS A 93 23.37 20.15 10.83
C HIS A 93 23.39 21.55 10.16
N GLY A 94 24.33 21.81 9.25
CA GLY A 94 24.49 23.10 8.57
C GLY A 94 24.82 24.27 9.51
N PRO A 95 25.05 25.49 8.99
CA PRO A 95 25.36 26.65 9.82
C PRO A 95 24.14 27.12 10.64
N GLN A 96 24.32 27.33 11.95
CA GLN A 96 23.23 27.67 12.89
C GLN A 96 22.36 28.86 12.44
N GLN A 97 22.98 29.94 11.97
CA GLN A 97 22.25 31.12 11.48
C GLN A 97 21.35 30.78 10.28
N ALA A 98 21.87 29.99 9.33
CA ALA A 98 21.12 29.57 8.16
C ALA A 98 19.98 28.60 8.53
N THR A 99 20.21 27.73 9.51
CA THR A 99 19.18 26.84 10.07
C THR A 99 18.03 27.63 10.68
N ASN A 100 18.32 28.65 11.49
CA ASN A 100 17.28 29.48 12.14
C ASN A 100 16.44 30.25 11.12
N LEU A 101 17.08 30.85 10.12
CA LEU A 101 16.39 31.54 9.03
C LEU A 101 15.50 30.59 8.24
N LEU A 102 16.04 29.44 7.83
CA LEU A 102 15.29 28.45 7.07
C LEU A 102 14.11 27.89 7.88
N MET A 103 14.29 27.63 9.17
CA MET A 103 13.22 27.19 10.05
C MET A 103 12.06 28.19 10.08
N ALA A 104 12.35 29.49 10.25
CA ALA A 104 11.33 30.54 10.22
C ALA A 104 10.59 30.59 8.87
N SER A 105 11.33 30.49 7.76
CA SER A 105 10.76 30.46 6.42
C SER A 105 9.88 29.22 6.16
N LEU A 106 10.26 28.05 6.68
CA LEU A 106 9.45 26.82 6.57
C LEU A 106 8.15 26.93 7.37
N LYS A 107 8.18 27.49 8.58
CA LYS A 107 6.96 27.79 9.37
C LYS A 107 6.06 28.75 8.61
N GLN A 108 6.62 29.83 8.09
CA GLN A 108 5.88 30.79 7.28
C GLN A 108 5.23 30.14 6.07
N ALA A 109 5.93 29.25 5.37
CA ALA A 109 5.39 28.52 4.22
C ALA A 109 4.20 27.63 4.60
N GLN A 110 4.25 27.00 5.77
CA GLN A 110 3.16 26.13 6.24
C GLN A 110 1.95 26.92 6.72
N ILE A 111 2.15 28.13 7.27
CA ILE A 111 1.07 29.03 7.72
C ILE A 111 0.43 29.77 6.53
N GLN A 112 1.24 30.29 5.61
CA GLN A 112 0.78 31.09 4.46
C GLN A 112 0.46 30.24 3.22
N GLY A 113 0.74 28.95 3.29
CA GLY A 113 0.54 28.02 2.20
C GLY A 113 -0.93 27.84 1.85
N SER A 114 -1.25 27.88 0.55
CA SER A 114 -2.61 27.69 0.06
C SER A 114 -2.92 26.25 -0.37
N ALA A 115 -1.91 25.38 -0.42
CA ALA A 115 -2.13 23.97 -0.73
C ALA A 115 -2.48 23.19 0.54
N ASN A 116 -3.38 22.22 0.42
CA ASN A 116 -3.72 21.30 1.54
C ASN A 116 -2.51 20.46 1.98
N SER A 117 -1.48 20.32 1.13
CA SER A 117 -0.26 19.60 1.45
C SER A 117 0.85 20.53 1.96
N PRO A 118 1.34 20.32 3.20
CA PRO A 118 2.50 21.06 3.70
C PRO A 118 3.75 20.92 2.84
N MET A 119 3.97 19.74 2.24
CA MET A 119 5.13 19.50 1.38
C MET A 119 5.07 20.29 0.07
N VAL A 120 3.87 20.50 -0.49
CA VAL A 120 3.68 21.39 -1.66
C VAL A 120 3.94 22.84 -1.27
N ASN A 121 3.50 23.26 -0.09
CA ASN A 121 3.78 24.61 0.42
C ASN A 121 5.29 24.83 0.65
N ILE A 122 6.00 23.84 1.20
CA ILE A 122 7.47 23.86 1.34
C ILE A 122 8.16 23.91 -0.03
N ALA A 123 7.68 23.15 -1.02
CA ALA A 123 8.25 23.16 -2.36
C ALA A 123 8.07 24.51 -3.07
N LYS A 124 6.90 25.14 -2.90
CA LYS A 124 6.66 26.51 -3.34
C LYS A 124 7.61 27.49 -2.64
N ALA A 125 7.81 27.35 -1.34
CA ALA A 125 8.75 28.20 -0.61
C ALA A 125 10.19 28.05 -1.14
N LEU A 126 10.60 26.81 -1.44
CA LEU A 126 11.90 26.53 -2.01
C LEU A 126 12.08 27.13 -3.41
N ASP A 127 11.03 27.18 -4.23
CA ASP A 127 11.08 27.90 -5.51
C ASP A 127 11.37 29.39 -5.31
N VAL A 128 10.69 30.02 -4.35
CA VAL A 128 10.89 31.43 -3.98
C VAL A 128 12.31 31.64 -3.42
N MET A 129 12.82 30.72 -2.59
CA MET A 129 14.21 30.76 -2.10
C MET A 129 15.23 30.72 -3.24
N ILE A 130 14.99 29.88 -4.26
CA ILE A 130 15.87 29.76 -5.43
C ILE A 130 15.79 31.02 -6.30
N GLU A 131 14.58 31.53 -6.54
CA GLU A 131 14.35 32.75 -7.32
C GLU A 131 15.06 33.97 -6.70
N HIS A 132 14.87 34.16 -5.39
CA HIS A 132 15.45 35.29 -4.64
C HIS A 132 16.83 35.01 -4.07
N LYS A 133 17.38 33.80 -4.27
CA LYS A 133 18.71 33.37 -3.81
C LYS A 133 18.92 33.59 -2.31
N THR A 134 17.91 33.29 -1.50
CA THR A 134 17.88 33.52 -0.04
C THR A 134 17.20 32.37 0.69
N LEU A 135 17.55 32.16 1.97
CA LEU A 135 16.79 31.29 2.88
C LEU A 135 15.76 32.06 3.71
N ASP A 136 15.84 33.40 3.73
CA ASP A 136 14.96 34.28 4.50
C ASP A 136 13.78 34.75 3.64
N LEU A 137 12.58 34.28 3.99
CA LEU A 137 11.33 34.63 3.32
C LEU A 137 10.47 35.63 4.13
N SER A 138 10.99 36.18 5.23
CA SER A 138 10.23 37.03 6.15
C SER A 138 9.66 38.30 5.49
N SER A 139 10.33 38.81 4.45
CA SER A 139 9.89 39.98 3.68
C SER A 139 9.00 39.62 2.49
N ILE A 140 8.75 38.34 2.22
CA ILE A 140 8.04 37.84 1.05
C ILE A 140 6.70 37.27 1.48
N ASN A 141 5.60 37.81 0.95
CA ASN A 141 4.29 37.19 1.12
C ASN A 141 4.18 35.95 0.21
N LEU A 142 4.22 34.75 0.80
CA LEU A 142 4.20 33.50 0.04
C LEU A 142 2.84 33.23 -0.60
N ALA A 143 1.75 33.75 -0.04
CA ALA A 143 0.41 33.56 -0.60
C ALA A 143 0.27 34.20 -1.98
N THR A 144 0.96 35.32 -2.23
CA THR A 144 0.90 36.05 -3.51
C THR A 144 1.90 35.57 -4.55
N GLN A 145 2.85 34.70 -4.19
CA GLN A 145 3.84 34.19 -5.14
C GLN A 145 3.20 33.19 -6.11
N ALA A 146 3.59 33.29 -7.38
CA ALA A 146 3.19 32.34 -8.40
C ALA A 146 3.70 30.93 -8.03
N SER A 147 2.87 29.91 -8.25
CA SER A 147 3.23 28.52 -7.99
C SER A 147 3.31 27.77 -9.31
N ARG A 148 4.44 27.08 -9.55
CA ARG A 148 4.52 26.07 -10.63
C ARG A 148 3.89 24.72 -10.24
N HIS A 149 3.53 24.57 -8.96
CA HIS A 149 2.86 23.39 -8.45
C HIS A 149 1.37 23.51 -8.71
N ILE A 150 0.80 22.45 -9.26
CA ILE A 150 -0.65 22.27 -9.41
C ILE A 150 -1.15 21.34 -8.31
N SER A 151 -2.41 21.51 -7.94
CA SER A 151 -3.10 20.68 -6.95
C SER A 151 -4.49 20.38 -7.48
N PHE A 152 -4.83 19.10 -7.54
CA PHE A 152 -6.10 18.62 -8.04
C PHE A 152 -6.73 17.74 -6.98
N ASP A 153 -7.63 18.33 -6.20
CA ASP A 153 -8.31 17.66 -5.12
C ASP A 153 -9.50 16.85 -5.67
N GLY A 154 -9.27 15.57 -5.98
CA GLY A 154 -10.28 14.66 -6.54
C GLY A 154 -10.74 14.96 -7.97
N SER A 155 -10.27 16.05 -8.58
CA SER A 155 -10.66 16.43 -9.95
C SER A 155 -9.96 15.59 -11.02
N LEU A 156 -8.81 14.99 -10.68
CA LEU A 156 -8.08 14.06 -11.54
C LEU A 156 -8.13 12.65 -10.98
N LEU A 157 -8.06 11.69 -11.88
CA LEU A 157 -7.97 10.27 -11.60
C LEU A 157 -6.88 9.70 -12.50
N ILE A 158 -5.97 8.90 -11.93
CA ILE A 158 -4.96 8.18 -12.70
C ILE A 158 -5.28 6.71 -12.61
N HIS A 159 -5.58 6.11 -13.75
CA HIS A 159 -5.65 4.67 -13.94
C HIS A 159 -4.40 4.23 -14.67
N GLY A 160 -3.67 3.26 -14.11
CA GLY A 160 -2.55 2.63 -14.79
C GLY A 160 -2.47 1.15 -14.47
N SER A 161 -1.77 0.41 -15.34
CA SER A 161 -1.53 -1.03 -15.19
C SER A 161 -0.05 -1.38 -15.30
N GLN A 162 0.35 -2.47 -14.65
CA GLN A 162 1.68 -3.06 -14.77
C GLN A 162 1.59 -4.57 -14.84
N SER A 163 2.28 -5.20 -15.79
CA SER A 163 2.27 -6.64 -15.92
C SER A 163 3.24 -7.32 -14.96
N ASP A 164 2.78 -8.38 -14.29
CA ASP A 164 3.57 -9.31 -13.50
C ASP A 164 3.00 -10.73 -13.64
N ALA A 165 3.69 -11.57 -14.42
CA ALA A 165 3.30 -12.97 -14.55
C ALA A 165 3.46 -13.75 -13.23
N GLY A 166 4.21 -13.23 -12.26
CA GLY A 166 4.39 -13.85 -10.94
C GLY A 166 3.13 -13.82 -10.06
N LEU A 167 2.17 -12.94 -10.36
CA LEU A 167 0.93 -12.81 -9.57
C LEU A 167 -0.13 -13.85 -9.92
N GLY A 168 -0.08 -14.43 -11.12
CA GLY A 168 -1.08 -15.39 -11.59
C GLY A 168 -1.16 -16.69 -10.78
N ALA A 169 -0.08 -17.05 -10.10
CA ALA A 169 0.03 -18.26 -9.28
C ALA A 169 0.49 -17.94 -7.85
N MET A 170 0.19 -16.74 -7.34
CA MET A 170 0.52 -16.40 -5.96
C MET A 170 -0.31 -17.22 -4.96
N LYS A 171 0.32 -17.68 -3.87
CA LYS A 171 -0.34 -18.41 -2.77
C LYS A 171 -1.00 -17.46 -1.77
N SER A 172 -0.34 -16.34 -1.46
CA SER A 172 -0.86 -15.31 -0.54
C SER A 172 -0.35 -13.93 -0.91
N ILE A 173 -1.09 -12.91 -0.45
CA ILE A 173 -0.77 -11.50 -0.68
C ILE A 173 -1.31 -10.65 0.46
N ALA A 174 -0.50 -9.71 0.97
CA ALA A 174 -0.85 -8.86 2.09
C ALA A 174 -0.24 -7.47 1.95
N LEU A 175 -0.99 -6.45 2.37
CA LEU A 175 -0.46 -5.09 2.53
C LEU A 175 0.28 -4.99 3.86
N ASN A 176 1.53 -4.56 3.82
CA ASN A 176 2.27 -4.21 5.02
C ASN A 176 1.84 -2.79 5.47
N PRO A 177 1.20 -2.65 6.64
CA PRO A 177 0.67 -1.37 7.09
C PRO A 177 1.76 -0.33 7.36
N ALA A 178 2.99 -0.76 7.66
CA ALA A 178 4.08 0.13 8.05
C ALA A 178 4.84 0.73 6.86
N ASN A 179 4.93 0.03 5.71
CA ASN A 179 5.52 0.59 4.48
C ASN A 179 4.54 0.82 3.34
N SER A 180 3.28 0.43 3.52
CA SER A 180 2.27 0.38 2.46
C SER A 180 2.66 -0.53 1.28
N ARG A 181 3.73 -1.33 1.36
CA ARG A 181 4.13 -2.25 0.30
C ARG A 181 3.27 -3.49 0.36
N ILE A 182 3.08 -4.13 -0.78
CA ILE A 182 2.36 -5.38 -0.85
C ILE A 182 3.41 -6.50 -0.90
N ILE A 183 3.25 -7.48 -0.01
CA ILE A 183 4.08 -8.68 0.03
C ILE A 183 3.24 -9.82 -0.51
N TYR A 184 3.82 -10.67 -1.35
CA TYR A 184 3.14 -11.86 -1.85
C TYR A 184 4.07 -13.06 -1.89
N VAL A 185 3.49 -14.25 -1.81
CA VAL A 185 4.19 -15.53 -1.95
C VAL A 185 3.87 -16.10 -3.33
N ASP A 186 4.88 -16.36 -4.15
CA ASP A 186 4.67 -17.02 -5.45
C ASP A 186 4.46 -18.53 -5.31
N ALA A 187 4.07 -19.20 -6.39
CA ALA A 187 3.85 -20.65 -6.42
C ALA A 187 5.06 -21.49 -5.95
N ARG A 188 6.26 -20.91 -5.94
CA ARG A 188 7.52 -21.57 -5.55
C ARG A 188 7.99 -21.14 -4.15
N ASP A 189 7.08 -20.62 -3.33
CA ASP A 189 7.34 -20.17 -1.96
C ASP A 189 8.35 -19.01 -1.86
N ASN A 190 8.51 -18.22 -2.92
CA ASN A 190 9.31 -17.00 -2.83
C ASN A 190 8.44 -15.85 -2.35
N VAL A 191 8.88 -15.20 -1.28
CA VAL A 191 8.34 -13.93 -0.81
C VAL A 191 8.86 -12.82 -1.73
N ARG A 192 7.93 -12.10 -2.34
CA ARG A 192 8.17 -10.98 -3.23
C ARG A 192 7.51 -9.72 -2.70
N GLU A 193 8.06 -8.58 -3.09
CA GLU A 193 7.59 -7.27 -2.64
C GLU A 193 7.23 -6.41 -3.84
N LEU A 194 6.02 -5.86 -3.81
CA LEU A 194 5.53 -4.83 -4.70
C LEU A 194 5.59 -3.50 -3.95
N ASN A 195 6.42 -2.58 -4.44
CA ASN A 195 6.46 -1.25 -3.89
C ASN A 195 5.30 -0.42 -4.47
N THR A 196 4.35 -0.09 -3.61
CA THR A 196 3.18 0.75 -3.94
C THR A 196 3.49 2.24 -3.87
N VAL A 197 4.68 2.61 -3.39
CA VAL A 197 5.15 3.99 -3.27
C VAL A 197 6.20 4.22 -4.35
N THR A 198 5.96 5.13 -5.29
CA THR A 198 7.03 5.56 -6.20
C THR A 198 8.13 6.26 -5.40
N LYS A 199 9.34 5.71 -5.47
CA LYS A 199 10.56 6.39 -5.03
C LYS A 199 11.35 7.07 -6.15
N GLN A 200 10.97 6.97 -7.44
CA GLN A 200 11.96 7.26 -8.48
C GLN A 200 11.48 7.76 -9.84
N SER A 201 12.24 8.77 -10.32
CA SER A 201 12.77 8.97 -11.67
C SER A 201 11.88 8.62 -12.87
N VAL A 202 11.35 9.65 -13.53
CA VAL A 202 11.25 9.61 -14.99
C VAL A 202 12.69 9.72 -15.51
N ALA A 203 13.16 8.73 -16.26
CA ALA A 203 14.53 8.69 -16.72
C ALA A 203 14.78 9.88 -17.67
N ILE A 204 15.83 10.65 -17.41
CA ILE A 204 16.38 11.58 -18.41
C ILE A 204 17.21 10.69 -19.34
N GLY A 205 16.82 10.63 -20.60
CA GLY A 205 17.05 9.48 -21.47
C GLY A 205 18.50 9.01 -21.62
N THR A 206 18.66 7.69 -21.52
CA THR A 206 19.44 6.87 -22.46
C THR A 206 18.70 5.54 -22.60
N ALA A 207 18.25 5.22 -23.81
CA ALA A 207 17.61 3.95 -24.11
C ALA A 207 18.63 2.82 -24.02
N GLY A 208 18.31 1.73 -23.31
CA GLY A 208 19.05 0.48 -23.42
C GLY A 208 19.09 -0.34 -22.14
N SER A 209 18.30 -1.41 -22.10
CA SER A 209 18.75 -2.79 -21.82
C SER A 209 17.54 -3.69 -21.54
N SER A 210 17.22 -4.52 -22.53
CA SER A 210 16.26 -5.61 -22.42
C SER A 210 16.83 -6.70 -21.49
N SER A 211 16.10 -7.03 -20.43
CA SER A 211 16.43 -8.21 -19.62
C SER A 211 15.89 -9.47 -20.31
N ARG A 212 16.77 -10.21 -20.98
CA ARG A 212 16.54 -11.61 -21.40
C ARG A 212 16.37 -12.48 -20.16
N SER A 213 15.23 -13.16 -20.01
CA SER A 213 15.11 -14.28 -19.09
C SER A 213 15.69 -15.53 -19.75
N LEU A 214 16.70 -16.15 -19.13
CA LEU A 214 17.14 -17.50 -19.46
C LEU A 214 16.21 -18.48 -18.74
N SER A 215 15.51 -19.32 -19.50
CA SER A 215 14.81 -20.50 -18.99
C SER A 215 15.81 -21.66 -18.87
N ILE A 216 15.76 -22.40 -17.77
CA ILE A 216 16.38 -23.72 -17.66
C ILE A 216 15.29 -24.71 -17.29
N THR A 217 15.19 -25.76 -18.09
CA THR A 217 14.30 -26.93 -18.01
C THR A 217 14.67 -27.83 -16.83
N SER A 218 13.67 -28.37 -16.13
CA SER A 218 13.84 -29.45 -15.15
C SER A 218 13.54 -30.81 -15.79
N TYR A 219 14.39 -31.78 -15.49
CA TYR A 219 14.34 -33.18 -15.94
C TYR A 219 13.29 -34.00 -15.18
N ASP A 220 12.73 -34.98 -15.88
CA ASP A 220 12.01 -36.15 -15.38
C ASP A 220 12.92 -37.04 -14.50
N ASP A 221 12.32 -37.82 -13.61
CA ASP A 221 12.72 -39.22 -13.36
C ASP A 221 11.53 -39.97 -12.70
N ASP A 222 11.16 -41.07 -13.36
CA ASP A 222 10.16 -42.06 -12.98
C ASP A 222 10.61 -42.90 -11.78
N HIS A 223 9.68 -43.55 -11.06
CA HIS A 223 9.79 -44.96 -10.66
C HIS A 223 8.45 -45.49 -10.14
N GLU A 224 7.97 -46.55 -10.80
CA GLU A 224 6.94 -47.49 -10.35
C GLU A 224 7.47 -48.35 -9.19
N ASP A 225 6.59 -48.88 -8.32
CA ASP A 225 6.45 -50.33 -8.12
C ASP A 225 5.45 -50.69 -7.00
N GLU A 226 4.51 -51.55 -7.43
CA GLU A 226 3.99 -52.76 -6.78
C GLU A 226 2.86 -52.70 -5.74
N ASP A 227 1.75 -53.31 -6.18
CA ASP A 227 0.57 -53.76 -5.46
C ASP A 227 0.86 -54.85 -4.43
N HIS A 228 0.19 -54.80 -3.27
CA HIS A 228 -0.28 -56.01 -2.58
C HIS A 228 -1.60 -55.75 -1.85
N GLU A 229 -2.63 -56.48 -2.28
CA GLU A 229 -3.93 -56.64 -1.63
C GLU A 229 -3.80 -57.34 -0.26
N HIS A 230 -4.68 -57.01 0.69
CA HIS A 230 -5.45 -57.96 1.52
C HIS A 230 -6.36 -57.22 2.53
N ASP A 231 -7.66 -57.32 2.27
CA ASP A 231 -8.77 -57.70 3.16
C ASP A 231 -9.00 -56.99 4.52
N ASP A 232 -10.17 -56.34 4.55
CA ASP A 232 -11.29 -56.58 5.47
C ASP A 232 -11.34 -55.96 6.89
N HIS A 233 -12.36 -55.09 7.01
CA HIS A 233 -13.36 -55.06 8.09
C HIS A 233 -12.97 -54.53 9.50
N ASP A 234 -13.39 -53.27 9.76
CA ASP A 234 -14.46 -52.92 10.74
C ASP A 234 -14.19 -51.71 11.68
N HIS A 235 -15.21 -50.84 11.74
CA HIS A 235 -15.57 -49.86 12.78
C HIS A 235 -14.60 -48.70 13.10
N TYR A 236 -14.85 -47.51 12.55
CA TYR A 236 -14.24 -46.26 13.05
C TYR A 236 -15.26 -45.14 13.33
N GLY A 237 -15.69 -45.09 14.60
CA GLY A 237 -16.08 -43.85 15.29
C GLY A 237 -15.04 -43.51 16.36
N GLY A 238 -13.76 -43.41 15.96
CA GLY A 238 -12.63 -43.25 16.87
C GLY A 238 -11.66 -42.16 16.41
N ASN A 239 -11.17 -41.39 17.38
CA ASN A 239 -10.15 -40.37 17.20
C ASN A 239 -8.91 -40.95 16.48
N VAL A 240 -8.66 -40.46 15.27
CA VAL A 240 -7.62 -40.93 14.32
C VAL A 240 -6.22 -40.93 14.95
N ASN A 241 -5.99 -40.08 15.96
CA ASN A 241 -4.73 -39.98 16.72
C ASN A 241 -4.38 -41.24 17.55
N ARG A 242 -5.23 -42.27 17.58
CA ARG A 242 -5.01 -43.53 18.34
C ARG A 242 -4.87 -44.78 17.46
N LEU A 243 -4.84 -44.62 16.14
CA LEU A 243 -4.64 -45.74 15.23
C LEU A 243 -3.19 -46.24 15.30
N PRO A 244 -2.96 -47.56 15.46
CA PRO A 244 -1.62 -48.14 15.30
C PRO A 244 -1.11 -47.86 13.87
N GLY A 245 -0.01 -47.14 13.75
CA GLY A 245 0.57 -46.74 12.45
C GLY A 245 0.28 -45.30 12.01
N PHE A 246 -0.54 -44.54 12.75
CA PHE A 246 -0.73 -43.11 12.50
C PHE A 246 0.53 -42.33 12.87
N GLN A 247 1.21 -41.79 11.86
CA GLN A 247 2.30 -40.83 12.06
C GLN A 247 1.75 -39.42 11.92
N GLN A 248 2.06 -38.56 12.89
CA GLN A 248 1.74 -37.14 12.81
C GLN A 248 2.34 -36.55 11.52
N ASP A 249 1.50 -36.00 10.65
CA ASP A 249 1.97 -35.39 9.41
C ASP A 249 2.83 -34.15 9.72
N THR A 250 4.13 -34.28 9.51
CA THR A 250 5.10 -33.20 9.64
C THR A 250 5.38 -32.49 8.32
N SER A 251 4.75 -32.94 7.22
CA SER A 251 4.81 -32.23 5.96
C SER A 251 4.09 -30.88 6.12
N ASN A 252 4.62 -29.86 5.45
CA ASN A 252 4.08 -28.53 5.56
C ASN A 252 4.19 -27.78 4.23
N THR A 253 3.16 -27.01 3.91
CA THR A 253 3.17 -26.06 2.80
C THR A 253 2.91 -24.67 3.36
N LEU A 254 3.69 -23.70 2.89
CA LEU A 254 3.47 -22.29 3.22
C LEU A 254 2.18 -21.84 2.53
N LYS A 255 1.18 -21.50 3.34
CA LYS A 255 -0.12 -21.02 2.88
C LYS A 255 -0.14 -19.50 2.81
N GLU A 256 0.22 -18.85 3.91
CA GLU A 256 0.07 -17.40 4.07
C GLU A 256 1.30 -16.75 4.68
N VAL A 257 1.67 -15.55 4.21
CA VAL A 257 2.66 -14.68 4.84
C VAL A 257 2.07 -13.30 5.04
N ILE A 258 1.95 -12.89 6.31
CA ILE A 258 1.51 -11.55 6.68
C ILE A 258 2.66 -10.79 7.36
N PRO A 259 3.00 -9.57 6.90
CA PRO A 259 3.99 -8.73 7.55
C PRO A 259 3.62 -8.41 9.00
N ALA A 260 4.59 -8.45 9.92
CA ALA A 260 4.41 -7.90 11.25
C ALA A 260 4.57 -6.36 11.23
N LEU A 261 4.08 -5.68 12.27
CA LEU A 261 4.09 -4.21 12.36
C LEU A 261 5.50 -3.62 12.19
N ASN A 262 6.54 -4.33 12.64
CA ASN A 262 7.93 -3.87 12.56
C ASN A 262 8.54 -3.95 11.15
N SER A 263 7.85 -4.51 10.15
CA SER A 263 8.34 -4.71 8.77
C SER A 263 9.61 -5.55 8.61
N VAL A 264 10.10 -6.17 9.68
CA VAL A 264 11.29 -7.04 9.69
C VAL A 264 10.87 -8.49 9.93
N GLN A 265 9.80 -8.71 10.68
CA GLN A 265 9.20 -10.02 10.90
C GLN A 265 7.93 -10.21 10.07
N SER A 266 7.49 -11.46 9.95
CA SER A 266 6.25 -11.87 9.35
C SER A 266 5.65 -13.05 10.11
N TYR A 267 4.32 -13.08 10.16
CA TYR A 267 3.56 -14.28 10.51
C TYR A 267 3.51 -15.18 9.27
N LYS A 268 4.00 -16.41 9.41
CA LYS A 268 3.93 -17.44 8.37
C LYS A 268 2.96 -18.51 8.84
N LEU A 269 1.95 -18.79 8.03
CA LEU A 269 0.98 -19.86 8.26
C LEU A 269 1.34 -21.06 7.39
N TYR A 270 1.59 -22.19 8.04
CA TYR A 270 1.83 -23.46 7.38
C TYR A 270 0.65 -24.39 7.61
N GLU A 271 0.27 -25.14 6.57
CA GLU A 271 -0.75 -26.18 6.64
C GLU A 271 -0.17 -27.55 6.23
N PRO A 272 -0.70 -28.67 6.76
CA PRO A 272 -0.24 -30.00 6.38
C PRO A 272 -0.59 -30.33 4.92
N ASN A 273 0.21 -31.17 4.26
CA ASN A 273 -0.14 -31.68 2.92
C ASN A 273 -1.10 -32.87 2.97
N GLY A 274 -1.15 -33.56 4.11
CA GLY A 274 -2.01 -34.70 4.37
C GLY A 274 -3.11 -34.39 5.38
N ILE A 275 -3.35 -35.34 6.28
CA ILE A 275 -4.47 -35.32 7.22
C ILE A 275 -4.18 -34.33 8.36
N ARG A 276 -5.16 -33.48 8.67
CA ARG A 276 -5.10 -32.54 9.81
C ARG A 276 -5.36 -33.26 11.12
N ASN A 277 -4.56 -32.97 12.15
CA ASN A 277 -4.87 -33.43 13.50
C ASN A 277 -5.87 -32.48 14.14
N GLN A 278 -6.97 -33.01 14.65
CA GLN A 278 -7.96 -32.23 15.37
C GLN A 278 -7.36 -31.62 16.65
N SER A 279 -7.32 -30.29 16.73
CA SER A 279 -6.88 -29.55 17.92
C SER A 279 -7.46 -28.14 17.97
N PHE A 280 -7.98 -27.75 19.13
CA PHE A 280 -8.46 -26.40 19.42
C PHE A 280 -7.45 -25.56 20.22
N VAL A 281 -6.22 -26.02 20.39
CA VAL A 281 -5.20 -25.31 21.17
C VAL A 281 -3.87 -25.32 20.44
N CYS A 282 -2.96 -24.43 20.83
CA CYS A 282 -1.57 -24.55 20.38
C CYS A 282 -0.96 -25.80 21.04
N ASN A 283 -0.48 -26.72 20.21
CA ASN A 283 0.29 -27.86 20.66
C ASN A 283 1.72 -27.40 21.02
N THR A 284 2.39 -28.18 21.88
CA THR A 284 3.79 -27.92 22.26
C THR A 284 4.79 -28.32 21.18
N THR A 285 4.38 -29.15 20.22
CA THR A 285 5.19 -29.67 19.12
C THR A 285 4.35 -29.81 17.86
N GLY A 286 4.94 -29.61 16.68
CA GLY A 286 4.27 -29.81 15.39
C GLY A 286 5.10 -29.31 14.21
N GLY A 287 4.56 -29.48 12.99
CA GLY A 287 5.14 -28.96 11.74
C GLY A 287 4.37 -27.81 11.10
N ASN A 288 3.13 -27.59 11.55
CA ASN A 288 2.15 -26.66 10.96
C ASN A 288 1.60 -25.69 11.99
N GLY A 289 1.01 -24.61 11.51
CA GLY A 289 0.42 -23.54 12.33
C GLY A 289 1.08 -22.20 12.07
N ILE A 290 1.04 -21.32 13.07
CA ILE A 290 1.47 -19.92 12.93
C ILE A 290 2.87 -19.77 13.50
N PHE A 291 3.75 -19.11 12.74
CA PHE A 291 5.13 -18.84 13.13
C PHE A 291 5.43 -17.37 12.95
N LEU A 292 5.96 -16.72 13.98
CA LEU A 292 6.51 -15.37 13.89
C LEU A 292 8.01 -15.52 13.68
N THR A 293 8.50 -15.07 12.53
CA THR A 293 9.91 -15.22 12.12
C THR A 293 10.32 -14.02 11.29
N SER A 294 11.60 -13.88 10.93
CA SER A 294 12.02 -12.85 10.00
C SER A 294 11.27 -12.98 8.67
N LEU A 295 10.91 -11.83 8.12
CA LEU A 295 10.41 -11.70 6.76
C LEU A 295 11.44 -12.20 5.73
N GLN A 296 12.74 -12.11 6.07
CA GLN A 296 13.84 -12.57 5.22
C GLN A 296 14.33 -13.98 5.56
N ASP A 297 13.84 -14.59 6.65
CA ASP A 297 14.30 -15.92 7.06
C ASP A 297 13.80 -16.96 6.06
N LYS A 298 14.75 -17.81 5.68
CA LYS A 298 14.56 -18.98 4.80
C LYS A 298 14.09 -20.22 5.56
N THR A 299 13.99 -20.15 6.88
CA THR A 299 13.82 -21.31 7.77
C THR A 299 12.58 -21.12 8.62
N GLY A 300 11.45 -21.64 8.13
CA GLY A 300 10.24 -21.83 8.93
C GLY A 300 10.18 -23.18 9.64
N ASN A 301 11.14 -24.09 9.38
CA ASN A 301 11.23 -25.41 9.99
C ASN A 301 12.68 -25.93 9.80
N PRO A 302 13.37 -26.46 10.82
CA PRO A 302 14.69 -27.10 10.65
C PRO A 302 14.71 -28.27 9.66
N ASN A 303 13.54 -28.79 9.26
CA ASN A 303 13.42 -29.96 8.38
C ASN A 303 13.01 -29.66 6.91
N THR A 304 12.85 -28.40 6.48
CA THR A 304 12.53 -28.09 5.07
C THR A 304 13.44 -26.99 4.50
N ASN A 305 14.29 -27.37 3.54
CA ASN A 305 15.25 -26.51 2.83
C ASN A 305 14.58 -25.62 1.77
N VAL A 306 13.52 -24.88 2.09
CA VAL A 306 12.87 -23.97 1.14
C VAL A 306 13.47 -22.58 1.27
N ALA A 307 14.46 -22.29 0.42
CA ALA A 307 15.12 -20.99 0.39
C ALA A 307 14.20 -19.89 -0.15
N VAL A 308 13.62 -19.07 0.74
CA VAL A 308 12.93 -17.83 0.38
C VAL A 308 13.92 -16.87 -0.30
N ARG A 309 13.74 -16.61 -1.61
CA ARG A 309 14.52 -15.62 -2.36
C ARG A 309 13.72 -14.34 -2.52
N THR A 310 14.14 -13.26 -1.85
CA THR A 310 13.68 -11.91 -2.19
C THR A 310 14.19 -11.55 -3.58
N THR A 311 13.33 -11.62 -4.58
CA THR A 311 13.65 -11.20 -5.95
C THR A 311 13.03 -9.83 -6.26
N ARG A 312 13.61 -9.18 -7.27
CA ARG A 312 13.39 -7.82 -7.80
C ARG A 312 12.07 -7.16 -7.37
N ALA A 313 12.18 -6.02 -6.67
CA ALA A 313 11.03 -5.18 -6.33
C ALA A 313 10.38 -4.60 -7.60
N MET A 314 9.11 -4.91 -7.83
CA MET A 314 8.29 -4.20 -8.82
C MET A 314 7.89 -2.84 -8.24
N LYS A 315 7.81 -1.82 -9.11
CA LYS A 315 7.46 -0.45 -8.71
C LYS A 315 6.21 -0.02 -9.45
N ILE A 316 5.12 0.17 -8.73
CA ILE A 316 3.88 0.72 -9.29
C ILE A 316 4.10 2.21 -9.56
N ASP A 317 3.78 2.69 -10.75
CA ASP A 317 3.93 4.09 -11.16
C ASP A 317 2.75 4.95 -10.68
N THR A 318 2.59 5.00 -9.36
CA THR A 318 1.58 5.80 -8.64
C THR A 318 2.22 7.02 -8.01
N TYR A 319 1.45 7.88 -7.36
CA TYR A 319 2.04 8.79 -6.40
C TYR A 319 2.28 8.10 -5.06
N GLY A 320 3.48 8.32 -4.49
CA GLY A 320 3.76 8.04 -3.09
C GLY A 320 3.19 9.12 -2.16
N GLY A 321 3.01 8.79 -0.87
CA GLY A 321 2.40 9.60 0.21
C GLY A 321 3.03 10.96 0.56
N ALA A 322 3.61 11.65 -0.42
CA ALA A 322 4.01 13.04 -0.37
C ALA A 322 3.24 13.92 -1.37
N SER A 323 2.43 13.37 -2.29
CA SER A 323 1.47 14.17 -3.05
C SER A 323 0.14 14.20 -2.31
N GLY A 324 -0.10 15.30 -1.60
CA GLY A 324 -1.44 15.67 -1.24
C GLY A 324 -2.11 14.95 -0.07
N SER A 325 -1.51 13.90 0.51
CA SER A 325 -2.02 13.32 1.75
C SER A 325 -1.73 14.25 2.93
N ASP A 326 -2.66 14.28 3.89
CA ASP A 326 -2.40 14.77 5.24
C ASP A 326 -1.11 14.14 5.77
N LEU A 327 -0.46 14.88 6.68
CA LEU A 327 0.71 14.45 7.43
C LEU A 327 0.63 12.95 7.75
N PRO A 328 1.62 12.11 7.37
CA PRO A 328 1.65 10.76 7.89
C PRO A 328 1.58 10.85 9.41
N ILE A 329 0.55 10.21 9.97
CA ILE A 329 0.42 9.97 11.40
C ILE A 329 1.79 9.42 11.85
N THR A 330 2.33 10.03 12.90
CA THR A 330 3.61 9.73 13.56
C THR A 330 4.23 8.41 13.12
N PRO A 331 5.49 8.39 12.64
CA PRO A 331 6.12 7.15 12.18
C PRO A 331 5.87 6.05 13.21
N PRO A 332 5.40 4.86 12.82
CA PRO A 332 5.27 3.77 13.75
C PRO A 332 6.59 3.66 14.52
N PRO A 333 6.54 3.49 15.86
CA PRO A 333 7.72 3.49 16.71
C PRO A 333 8.82 2.66 16.06
N ALA A 334 10.05 3.16 16.17
CA ALA A 334 11.25 2.51 15.66
C ALA A 334 11.11 0.99 15.79
N PRO A 335 11.25 0.19 14.70
CA PRO A 335 11.09 -1.25 14.79
C PRO A 335 11.95 -1.69 15.97
N PRO A 336 11.34 -2.24 17.03
CA PRO A 336 12.10 -2.70 18.16
C PRO A 336 13.15 -3.66 17.60
N THR A 337 14.39 -3.55 18.06
CA THR A 337 15.40 -4.60 17.88
C THR A 337 14.96 -5.79 18.71
N ILE A 338 13.86 -6.43 18.30
CA ILE A 338 13.42 -7.70 18.84
C ILE A 338 14.45 -8.69 18.31
N PRO A 339 15.01 -9.58 19.15
CA PRO A 339 15.66 -10.78 18.63
C PRO A 339 14.71 -11.43 17.60
N LEU A 340 15.24 -12.14 16.61
CA LEU A 340 14.49 -12.90 15.60
C LEU A 340 13.69 -14.04 16.26
N SER A 341 12.82 -13.73 17.22
CA SER A 341 12.16 -14.68 18.09
C SER A 341 11.25 -15.53 17.24
N ALA A 342 11.60 -16.81 17.09
CA ALA A 342 10.74 -17.84 16.52
C ALA A 342 9.65 -18.17 17.54
N SER A 343 8.67 -17.29 17.72
CA SER A 343 7.43 -17.63 18.42
C SER A 343 6.59 -18.51 17.51
N TYR A 344 5.85 -19.46 18.07
CA TYR A 344 5.04 -20.39 17.30
C TYR A 344 3.77 -20.77 18.05
N CYS A 345 2.75 -21.13 17.28
CA CYS A 345 1.57 -21.85 17.75
C CYS A 345 1.35 -23.02 16.79
N TYR A 346 1.70 -24.23 17.23
CA TYR A 346 1.51 -25.43 16.41
C TYR A 346 0.04 -25.84 16.41
N ASN A 347 -0.59 -25.82 15.25
CA ASN A 347 -1.95 -26.31 15.05
C ASN A 347 -2.22 -26.49 13.55
N ASP A 348 -2.72 -27.66 13.16
CA ASP A 348 -2.96 -28.02 11.76
C ASP A 348 -4.24 -27.39 11.18
N ASN A 349 -5.08 -26.82 12.03
CA ASN A 349 -6.45 -26.39 11.69
C ASN A 349 -6.58 -24.89 11.43
N PHE A 350 -5.49 -24.12 11.50
CA PHE A 350 -5.55 -22.71 11.15
C PHE A 350 -5.81 -22.51 9.65
N GLU A 351 -6.86 -21.75 9.34
CA GLU A 351 -7.24 -21.47 7.95
C GLU A 351 -6.59 -20.20 7.43
N TRP A 352 -6.69 -19.10 8.19
CA TRP A 352 -6.12 -17.79 7.90
C TRP A 352 -5.85 -17.03 9.19
N ILE A 353 -5.04 -15.97 9.09
CA ILE A 353 -4.70 -15.09 10.21
C ILE A 353 -4.92 -13.61 9.88
N HIS A 354 -5.25 -12.80 10.89
CA HIS A 354 -5.38 -11.35 10.76
C HIS A 354 -4.78 -10.64 11.99
N PRO A 355 -3.62 -9.98 11.86
CA PRO A 355 -3.04 -9.20 12.95
C PRO A 355 -3.86 -7.93 13.22
N LEU A 356 -4.13 -7.68 14.50
CA LEU A 356 -4.72 -6.44 15.03
C LEU A 356 -3.58 -5.57 15.55
N TYR A 357 -3.00 -4.78 14.64
CA TYR A 357 -1.76 -4.04 14.87
C TYR A 357 -1.87 -3.04 16.03
N GLN A 358 -3.02 -2.39 16.20
CA GLN A 358 -3.23 -1.41 17.28
C GLN A 358 -3.38 -2.07 18.66
N GLN A 359 -3.83 -3.31 18.70
CA GLN A 359 -4.07 -4.06 19.94
C GLN A 359 -2.89 -4.95 20.36
N GLY A 360 -1.91 -5.17 19.47
CA GLY A 360 -0.81 -6.10 19.74
C GLY A 360 -1.27 -7.56 19.83
N THR A 361 -2.38 -7.90 19.18
CA THR A 361 -2.96 -9.24 19.12
C THR A 361 -3.26 -9.66 17.68
N MET A 362 -3.71 -10.89 17.48
CA MET A 362 -4.18 -11.36 16.19
C MET A 362 -5.42 -12.22 16.37
N ILE A 363 -6.27 -12.22 15.34
CA ILE A 363 -7.37 -13.17 15.21
C ILE A 363 -6.96 -14.22 14.19
N ALA A 364 -7.27 -15.47 14.46
CA ALA A 364 -7.08 -16.57 13.53
C ALA A 364 -8.38 -17.36 13.40
N LYS A 365 -8.70 -17.81 12.19
CA LYS A 365 -9.79 -18.78 11.99
C LYS A 365 -9.23 -20.19 12.12
N LEU A 366 -9.87 -21.00 12.95
CA LEU A 366 -9.68 -22.44 13.00
C LEU A 366 -10.85 -23.08 12.25
N ASP A 367 -10.53 -23.84 11.22
CA ASP A 367 -11.44 -24.71 10.49
C ASP A 367 -11.52 -26.04 11.24
N ASP A 368 -12.71 -26.39 11.73
CA ASP A 368 -12.88 -27.56 12.59
C ASP A 368 -12.84 -28.88 11.80
N GLY A 369 -12.90 -28.85 10.46
CA GLY A 369 -12.64 -29.97 9.54
C GLY A 369 -13.51 -31.24 9.65
N LEU A 370 -14.05 -31.58 10.83
CA LEU A 370 -14.67 -32.87 11.16
C LEU A 370 -15.69 -32.85 12.33
N ASN A 371 -15.90 -31.73 13.04
CA ASN A 371 -16.77 -31.66 14.23
C ASN A 371 -18.04 -30.79 14.01
N ALA A 372 -19.08 -31.04 14.81
CA ALA A 372 -20.38 -30.37 14.72
C ALA A 372 -20.45 -28.97 15.38
N ASP A 373 -19.36 -28.51 16.02
CA ASP A 373 -19.34 -27.27 16.81
C ASP A 373 -18.98 -26.02 16.00
N GLY A 374 -18.67 -26.16 14.70
CA GLY A 374 -18.45 -25.08 13.74
C GLY A 374 -17.10 -24.37 13.87
N ASP A 375 -16.71 -23.66 12.81
CA ASP A 375 -15.45 -22.91 12.74
C ASP A 375 -15.33 -21.87 13.86
N GLN A 376 -14.10 -21.59 14.30
CA GLN A 376 -13.84 -20.71 15.44
C GLN A 376 -12.92 -19.57 15.09
N LEU A 377 -13.27 -18.36 15.52
CA LEU A 377 -12.34 -17.25 15.62
C LEU A 377 -11.62 -17.32 16.97
N ARG A 378 -10.29 -17.29 16.94
CA ARG A 378 -9.43 -17.38 18.13
C ARG A 378 -8.51 -16.19 18.22
N ARG A 379 -8.37 -15.66 19.42
CA ARG A 379 -7.44 -14.57 19.70
C ARG A 379 -6.09 -15.12 20.16
N LEU A 380 -5.01 -14.56 19.63
CA LEU A 380 -3.65 -14.87 20.05
C LEU A 380 -2.89 -13.57 20.36
N ASN A 381 -1.93 -13.66 21.27
CA ASN A 381 -0.96 -12.58 21.45
C ASN A 381 -0.04 -12.49 20.22
N ALA A 382 0.12 -11.31 19.64
CA ALA A 382 0.86 -11.17 18.39
C ALA A 382 2.39 -11.36 18.55
N ALA A 383 2.94 -11.16 19.74
CA ALA A 383 4.38 -11.30 19.98
C ALA A 383 4.78 -12.73 20.36
N THR A 384 3.99 -13.39 21.19
CA THR A 384 4.29 -14.74 21.70
C THR A 384 3.57 -15.84 20.94
N LEU A 385 2.55 -15.50 20.13
CA LEU A 385 1.61 -16.44 19.52
C LEU A 385 0.88 -17.34 20.52
N SER A 386 0.83 -16.95 21.80
CA SER A 386 0.05 -17.69 22.80
C SER A 386 -1.43 -17.47 22.54
N MET A 387 -2.15 -18.57 22.32
CA MET A 387 -3.60 -18.56 22.13
C MET A 387 -4.32 -18.27 23.45
N GLU A 388 -5.22 -17.30 23.42
CA GLU A 388 -5.99 -16.87 24.56
C GLU A 388 -7.27 -17.72 24.73
N PRO A 389 -7.89 -17.75 25.92
CA PRO A 389 -9.16 -18.45 26.15
C PRO A 389 -10.36 -17.71 25.54
N ILE A 390 -10.13 -16.79 24.61
CA ILE A 390 -11.13 -15.95 23.96
C ILE A 390 -11.47 -16.56 22.59
N VAL A 391 -12.75 -16.89 22.40
CA VAL A 391 -13.26 -17.62 21.23
C VAL A 391 -14.61 -17.09 20.80
N TYR A 392 -14.86 -17.08 19.49
CA TYR A 392 -16.17 -16.88 18.90
C TYR A 392 -16.48 -17.98 17.90
N THR A 393 -17.61 -18.67 18.10
CA THR A 393 -18.05 -19.76 17.23
C THR A 393 -18.86 -19.23 16.05
N LEU A 394 -18.49 -19.63 14.84
CA LEU A 394 -19.15 -19.27 13.60
C LEU A 394 -20.30 -20.25 13.32
N GLN A 395 -21.49 -19.71 13.03
CA GLN A 395 -22.72 -20.49 12.84
C GLN A 395 -22.91 -21.03 11.40
N SER A 396 -21.87 -21.02 10.56
CA SER A 396 -21.81 -21.64 9.21
C SER A 396 -20.36 -21.70 8.76
N GLU A 397 -20.04 -22.64 7.87
CA GLU A 397 -18.69 -22.87 7.32
C GLU A 397 -18.21 -21.70 6.43
N GLU A 398 -19.08 -21.17 5.57
CA GLU A 398 -18.75 -20.02 4.72
C GLU A 398 -19.27 -18.70 5.34
N LYS A 399 -18.33 -17.78 5.61
CA LYS A 399 -18.56 -16.45 6.22
C LYS A 399 -17.59 -15.42 5.65
N THR A 400 -18.06 -14.21 5.44
CA THR A 400 -17.17 -13.05 5.21
C THR A 400 -16.94 -12.33 6.54
N ILE A 401 -15.66 -12.20 6.93
CA ILE A 401 -15.25 -11.47 8.13
C ILE A 401 -14.59 -10.16 7.70
N VAL A 402 -15.16 -9.05 8.15
CA VAL A 402 -14.63 -7.71 7.86
C VAL A 402 -14.10 -7.11 9.15
N PHE A 403 -12.85 -6.64 9.14
CA PHE A 403 -12.20 -6.00 10.28
C PHE A 403 -12.35 -4.47 10.21
N SER A 404 -12.63 -3.82 11.34
CA SER A 404 -12.63 -2.36 11.43
C SER A 404 -11.20 -1.81 11.35
N LYS A 405 -11.06 -0.56 10.85
CA LYS A 405 -9.74 0.04 10.60
C LYS A 405 -9.00 0.46 11.89
N ASP A 406 -9.73 0.58 12.99
CA ASP A 406 -9.23 0.79 14.35
C ASP A 406 -8.95 -0.53 15.10
N ASP A 407 -9.13 -1.68 14.44
CA ASP A 407 -8.96 -3.04 14.98
C ASP A 407 -9.89 -3.40 16.15
N ASP A 408 -10.91 -2.59 16.47
CA ASP A 408 -11.77 -2.76 17.65
C ASP A 408 -13.01 -3.64 17.43
N GLU A 409 -13.47 -3.76 16.19
CA GLU A 409 -14.68 -4.49 15.83
C GLU A 409 -14.46 -5.37 14.59
N ILE A 410 -15.16 -6.51 14.56
CA ILE A 410 -15.34 -7.28 13.34
C ILE A 410 -16.82 -7.36 12.99
N LEU A 411 -17.12 -7.38 11.69
CA LEU A 411 -18.44 -7.67 11.17
C LEU A 411 -18.42 -9.09 10.57
N VAL A 412 -19.26 -9.95 11.10
CA VAL A 412 -19.46 -11.32 10.63
C VAL A 412 -20.68 -11.34 9.71
N ILE A 413 -20.46 -11.60 8.43
CA ILE A 413 -21.50 -11.70 7.41
C ILE A 413 -21.74 -13.19 7.11
N SER A 414 -23.00 -13.58 7.16
CA SER A 414 -23.45 -14.94 6.88
C SER A 414 -23.74 -15.13 5.40
N ASP A 415 -23.38 -16.29 4.86
CA ASP A 415 -23.77 -16.68 3.50
C ASP A 415 -25.28 -16.99 3.39
N ASP A 416 -25.92 -17.34 4.51
CA ASP A 416 -27.37 -17.24 4.60
C ASP A 416 -27.79 -15.77 4.51
N ARG A 417 -28.25 -15.38 3.32
CA ARG A 417 -28.66 -14.01 2.98
C ARG A 417 -29.86 -13.51 3.78
N GLN A 418 -30.57 -14.36 4.52
CA GLN A 418 -31.63 -13.91 5.43
C GLN A 418 -31.10 -13.58 6.83
N SER A 419 -29.87 -13.97 7.14
CA SER A 419 -29.25 -13.69 8.43
C SER A 419 -28.65 -12.29 8.49
N ALA A 420 -28.93 -11.60 9.60
CA ALA A 420 -28.37 -10.29 9.93
C ALA A 420 -26.83 -10.38 10.13
N PRO A 421 -26.05 -9.43 9.59
CA PRO A 421 -24.64 -9.28 9.94
C PRO A 421 -24.47 -8.99 11.44
N LYS A 422 -23.44 -9.57 12.05
CA LYS A 422 -23.16 -9.44 13.49
C LYS A 422 -21.88 -8.65 13.74
N LEU A 423 -21.97 -7.61 14.55
CA LEU A 423 -20.83 -6.90 15.09
C LEU A 423 -20.32 -7.61 16.34
N VAL A 424 -19.03 -7.88 16.37
CA VAL A 424 -18.33 -8.57 17.45
C VAL A 424 -17.13 -7.72 17.86
N GLU A 425 -16.89 -7.56 19.17
CA GLU A 425 -15.72 -6.85 19.68
C GLU A 425 -14.46 -7.71 19.53
N THR A 426 -13.37 -7.16 19.01
CA THR A 426 -12.13 -7.95 18.79
C THR A 426 -11.39 -8.31 20.08
N LYS A 427 -11.54 -7.49 21.13
CA LYS A 427 -10.88 -7.70 22.43
C LYS A 427 -11.48 -8.86 23.21
N THR A 428 -12.80 -9.03 23.14
CA THR A 428 -13.54 -10.03 23.93
C THR A 428 -14.13 -11.15 23.07
N LEU A 429 -14.19 -10.95 21.74
CA LEU A 429 -14.90 -11.79 20.78
C LEU A 429 -16.38 -12.03 21.15
N ASN A 430 -16.99 -11.08 21.87
CA ASN A 430 -18.41 -11.13 22.19
C ASN A 430 -19.23 -10.40 21.11
N GLU A 431 -20.37 -10.99 20.75
CA GLU A 431 -21.37 -10.33 19.91
C GLU A 431 -21.89 -9.09 20.62
N ARG A 432 -21.65 -7.92 20.02
CA ARG A 432 -22.12 -6.63 20.51
C ARG A 432 -23.53 -6.35 20.00
N LEU A 433 -23.79 -6.68 18.74
CA LEU A 433 -24.99 -6.27 18.04
C LEU A 433 -25.23 -7.08 16.75
N ALA A 434 -26.48 -7.45 16.46
CA ALA A 434 -26.93 -7.84 15.12
C ALA A 434 -27.54 -6.64 14.38
N LEU A 435 -27.12 -6.39 13.15
CA LEU A 435 -27.60 -5.28 12.32
C LEU A 435 -28.87 -5.69 11.58
N ASN A 436 -29.90 -4.83 11.58
CA ASN A 436 -31.19 -5.10 10.96
C ASN A 436 -31.15 -4.85 9.44
N VAL A 437 -30.26 -5.57 8.75
CA VAL A 437 -30.07 -5.56 7.30
C VAL A 437 -29.85 -7.00 6.84
N THR A 438 -30.45 -7.39 5.73
CA THR A 438 -30.29 -8.71 5.12
C THR A 438 -29.73 -8.58 3.69
N ASP A 439 -29.46 -9.71 3.05
CA ASP A 439 -28.93 -9.80 1.69
C ASP A 439 -27.57 -9.11 1.48
N VAL A 440 -26.78 -9.01 2.56
CA VAL A 440 -25.45 -8.40 2.52
C VAL A 440 -24.46 -9.39 1.90
N LEU A 441 -23.84 -8.98 0.80
CA LEU A 441 -22.81 -9.74 0.10
C LEU A 441 -21.41 -9.43 0.64
N ASN A 442 -21.14 -8.15 0.88
CA ASN A 442 -19.85 -7.65 1.33
C ASN A 442 -20.07 -6.33 2.07
N ALA A 443 -19.09 -5.91 2.87
CA ALA A 443 -19.18 -4.65 3.60
C ALA A 443 -17.79 -4.08 3.89
N SER A 444 -17.76 -2.82 4.28
CA SER A 444 -16.56 -2.19 4.79
C SER A 444 -16.90 -1.09 5.81
N PHE A 445 -16.09 -0.98 6.85
CA PHE A 445 -16.21 0.09 7.85
C PHE A 445 -15.74 1.43 7.28
N THR A 446 -16.52 2.49 7.51
CA THR A 446 -16.26 3.83 6.96
C THR A 446 -16.12 4.89 8.05
N THR A 447 -15.89 6.15 7.67
CA THR A 447 -15.87 7.30 8.60
C THR A 447 -17.16 7.41 9.41
N GLY A 448 -17.05 8.04 10.59
CA GLY A 448 -18.21 8.43 11.40
C GLY A 448 -18.97 7.26 12.02
N GLY A 449 -18.31 6.12 12.21
CA GLY A 449 -18.92 4.94 12.84
C GLY A 449 -19.98 4.26 11.97
N GLN A 450 -19.87 4.38 10.64
CA GLN A 450 -20.81 3.82 9.68
C GLN A 450 -20.24 2.56 9.01
N ILE A 451 -21.11 1.84 8.30
CA ILE A 451 -20.74 0.68 7.48
C ILE A 451 -21.34 0.87 6.10
N ALA A 452 -20.51 0.73 5.06
CA ALA A 452 -20.99 0.60 3.69
C ALA A 452 -21.21 -0.89 3.40
N MET A 453 -22.40 -1.27 2.94
CA MET A 453 -22.80 -2.66 2.68
C MET A 453 -23.25 -2.82 1.23
N ALA A 454 -22.68 -3.78 0.53
CA ALA A 454 -23.11 -4.20 -0.79
C ALA A 454 -24.22 -5.25 -0.68
N LEU A 455 -25.37 -5.01 -1.31
CA LEU A 455 -26.48 -5.96 -1.31
C LEU A 455 -26.43 -6.83 -2.58
N ALA A 456 -26.63 -8.14 -2.42
CA ALA A 456 -26.43 -9.11 -3.49
C ALA A 456 -27.50 -9.03 -4.59
N SER A 457 -28.77 -8.86 -4.22
CA SER A 457 -29.91 -8.91 -5.14
C SER A 457 -30.19 -7.59 -5.86
N GLU A 458 -29.76 -6.46 -5.31
CA GLU A 458 -30.13 -5.13 -5.78
C GLU A 458 -29.01 -4.39 -6.54
N ASN A 459 -27.82 -4.98 -6.68
CA ASN A 459 -26.63 -4.32 -7.27
C ASN A 459 -26.44 -2.89 -6.71
N LYS A 460 -26.55 -2.72 -5.40
CA LYS A 460 -26.44 -1.42 -4.74
C LYS A 460 -25.51 -1.50 -3.54
N VAL A 461 -24.94 -0.35 -3.18
CA VAL A 461 -24.27 -0.14 -1.90
C VAL A 461 -25.12 0.80 -1.06
N ILE A 462 -25.36 0.43 0.19
CA ILE A 462 -26.04 1.26 1.19
C ILE A 462 -25.05 1.66 2.28
N TRP A 463 -25.30 2.79 2.94
CA TRP A 463 -24.62 3.15 4.18
C TRP A 463 -25.56 3.02 5.35
N THR A 464 -25.06 2.48 6.45
CA THR A 464 -25.82 2.26 7.67
C THR A 464 -25.07 2.76 8.90
N ASP A 465 -25.81 3.04 9.96
CA ASP A 465 -25.25 3.23 11.30
C ASP A 465 -25.01 1.88 12.01
N LYS A 466 -24.32 1.92 13.15
CA LYS A 466 -24.05 0.74 13.99
C LYS A 466 -25.05 0.64 15.15
N SER A 467 -26.35 0.62 14.85
CA SER A 467 -27.41 0.55 15.87
C SER A 467 -28.35 -0.65 15.67
N PRO A 468 -29.02 -1.14 16.74
CA PRO A 468 -29.97 -2.27 16.64
C PRO A 468 -31.14 -1.99 15.69
N ASN A 469 -31.61 -0.74 15.66
CA ASN A 469 -32.59 -0.28 14.68
C ASN A 469 -31.85 0.35 13.51
N THR A 470 -31.02 -0.46 12.84
CA THR A 470 -30.10 -0.01 11.80
C THR A 470 -30.81 0.88 10.78
N GLN A 471 -30.37 2.12 10.67
CA GLN A 471 -30.92 3.10 9.74
C GLN A 471 -30.10 3.10 8.45
N GLN A 472 -30.79 2.97 7.31
CA GLN A 472 -30.18 3.26 6.02
C GLN A 472 -30.01 4.78 5.89
N LEU A 473 -28.78 5.22 5.75
CA LEU A 473 -28.39 6.63 5.70
C LEU A 473 -28.25 7.15 4.26
N GLY A 474 -28.09 6.26 3.28
CA GLY A 474 -27.98 6.59 1.85
C GLY A 474 -27.75 5.33 1.02
N TYR A 475 -27.79 5.48 -0.31
CA TYR A 475 -27.50 4.38 -1.24
C TYR A 475 -26.99 4.89 -2.59
N VAL A 476 -26.28 4.01 -3.30
CA VAL A 476 -25.87 4.18 -4.70
C VAL A 476 -26.16 2.90 -5.47
N ASN A 477 -26.61 3.04 -6.72
CA ASN A 477 -26.80 1.91 -7.64
C ASN A 477 -25.51 1.65 -8.40
N LEU A 478 -25.23 0.38 -8.68
CA LEU A 478 -24.08 -0.09 -9.44
C LEU A 478 -24.55 -0.77 -10.74
N ASP A 479 -23.61 -0.91 -11.68
CA ASP A 479 -23.83 -1.60 -12.96
C ASP A 479 -23.85 -3.13 -12.84
N GLY A 480 -23.43 -3.69 -11.71
CA GLY A 480 -23.42 -5.12 -11.46
C GLY A 480 -23.13 -5.46 -10.01
N GLN A 481 -23.11 -6.76 -9.72
CA GLN A 481 -22.86 -7.28 -8.37
C GLN A 481 -21.44 -6.94 -7.92
N VAL A 482 -21.27 -6.63 -6.64
CA VAL A 482 -19.95 -6.33 -6.07
C VAL A 482 -19.10 -7.59 -6.01
N LYS A 483 -17.92 -7.54 -6.62
CA LYS A 483 -16.91 -8.61 -6.56
C LYS A 483 -15.92 -8.37 -5.41
N LEU A 484 -15.40 -7.14 -5.28
CA LEU A 484 -14.49 -6.73 -4.23
C LEU A 484 -14.87 -5.35 -3.71
N MET A 485 -14.67 -5.12 -2.42
CA MET A 485 -14.98 -3.86 -1.78
C MET A 485 -14.05 -3.66 -0.58
N ASP A 486 -13.47 -2.46 -0.45
CA ASP A 486 -12.78 -2.07 0.78
C ASP A 486 -12.75 -0.54 0.93
N SER A 487 -12.66 -0.07 2.16
CA SER A 487 -12.54 1.34 2.50
C SER A 487 -11.09 1.73 2.71
N SER A 488 -10.79 2.96 2.35
CA SER A 488 -9.55 3.64 2.73
C SER A 488 -9.32 3.58 4.26
N PRO A 489 -8.05 3.61 4.72
CA PRO A 489 -7.73 3.58 6.15
C PRO A 489 -8.44 4.64 7.00
N ASN A 490 -8.62 5.85 6.47
CA ASN A 490 -9.39 6.90 7.14
C ASN A 490 -10.91 6.73 7.00
N GLY A 491 -11.37 5.78 6.20
CA GLY A 491 -12.77 5.47 5.93
C GLY A 491 -13.50 6.49 5.06
N ALA A 492 -12.82 7.51 4.51
CA ALA A 492 -13.47 8.62 3.82
C ALA A 492 -13.98 8.20 2.43
N TYR A 493 -13.28 7.24 1.82
CA TYR A 493 -13.64 6.64 0.55
C TYR A 493 -13.76 5.13 0.65
N THR A 494 -14.69 4.57 -0.12
CA THR A 494 -14.83 3.13 -0.36
C THR A 494 -14.65 2.85 -1.83
N VAL A 495 -13.81 1.86 -2.16
CA VAL A 495 -13.63 1.39 -3.53
C VAL A 495 -14.39 0.09 -3.73
N VAL A 496 -15.16 0.04 -4.81
CA VAL A 496 -16.01 -1.09 -5.17
C VAL A 496 -15.66 -1.54 -6.58
N ILE A 497 -15.43 -2.84 -6.76
CA ILE A 497 -15.17 -3.46 -8.06
C ILE A 497 -16.36 -4.34 -8.42
N THR A 498 -16.99 -4.05 -9.55
CA THR A 498 -17.99 -4.90 -10.21
C THR A 498 -17.33 -5.62 -11.40
N PRO A 499 -18.01 -6.52 -12.12
CA PRO A 499 -17.42 -7.17 -13.29
C PRO A 499 -16.90 -6.21 -14.38
N THR A 500 -17.50 -5.02 -14.48
CA THR A 500 -17.27 -4.07 -15.59
C THR A 500 -16.81 -2.68 -15.15
N SER A 501 -16.78 -2.40 -13.85
CA SER A 501 -16.44 -1.07 -13.35
C SER A 501 -15.68 -1.09 -12.02
N VAL A 502 -14.87 -0.05 -11.80
CA VAL A 502 -14.41 0.37 -10.48
C VAL A 502 -15.13 1.66 -10.09
N TYR A 503 -15.71 1.68 -8.89
CA TYR A 503 -16.33 2.85 -8.29
C TYR A 503 -15.50 3.35 -7.12
N LEU A 504 -15.33 4.66 -7.04
CA LEU A 504 -14.92 5.36 -5.84
C LEU A 504 -16.15 6.02 -5.24
N LEU A 505 -16.53 5.57 -4.04
CA LEU A 505 -17.66 6.09 -3.29
C LEU A 505 -17.16 7.06 -2.22
N ASP A 506 -17.78 8.24 -2.13
CA ASP A 506 -17.52 9.19 -1.05
C ASP A 506 -18.41 8.85 0.14
N ASN A 507 -17.83 8.43 1.25
CA ASN A 507 -18.61 7.97 2.41
C ASN A 507 -19.25 9.12 3.20
N ASN A 508 -18.73 10.35 3.07
CA ASN A 508 -19.29 11.51 3.73
C ASN A 508 -20.52 12.03 2.97
N ARG A 509 -20.41 12.09 1.63
CA ARG A 509 -21.51 12.54 0.75
C ARG A 509 -22.48 11.42 0.37
N ARG A 510 -22.07 10.15 0.52
CA ARG A 510 -22.82 8.94 0.17
C ARG A 510 -23.18 8.90 -1.32
N ASP A 511 -22.23 9.30 -2.17
CA ASP A 511 -22.40 9.38 -3.62
C ASP A 511 -21.24 8.68 -4.37
N ILE A 512 -21.42 8.51 -5.68
CA ILE A 512 -20.35 8.03 -6.56
C ILE A 512 -19.46 9.23 -6.88
N ALA A 513 -18.24 9.25 -6.31
CA ALA A 513 -17.25 10.27 -6.62
C ALA A 513 -16.65 10.07 -8.03
N LYS A 514 -16.36 8.81 -8.39
CA LYS A 514 -15.83 8.42 -9.72
C LYS A 514 -16.31 7.01 -10.10
N GLN A 515 -16.43 6.80 -11.40
CA GLN A 515 -16.64 5.48 -12.02
C GLN A 515 -15.66 5.32 -13.19
N ILE A 516 -15.10 4.13 -13.33
CA ILE A 516 -14.10 3.79 -14.36
C ILE A 516 -14.50 2.45 -14.96
N SER A 517 -14.54 2.36 -16.29
CA SER A 517 -14.69 1.07 -16.96
C SER A 517 -13.48 0.18 -16.69
N PHE A 518 -13.71 -1.04 -16.23
CA PHE A 518 -12.65 -1.95 -15.79
C PHE A 518 -13.10 -3.41 -15.95
N ASP A 519 -12.26 -4.23 -16.57
CA ASP A 519 -12.52 -5.67 -16.66
C ASP A 519 -11.98 -6.37 -15.40
N ALA A 520 -12.89 -6.72 -14.50
CA ALA A 520 -12.52 -7.37 -13.25
C ALA A 520 -12.44 -8.89 -13.35
N SER A 521 -12.57 -9.50 -14.54
CA SER A 521 -12.65 -10.96 -14.72
C SER A 521 -11.48 -11.70 -14.07
N GLN A 522 -10.27 -11.14 -14.17
CA GLN A 522 -9.04 -11.72 -13.60
C GLN A 522 -8.60 -11.11 -12.27
N THR A 523 -9.35 -10.16 -11.71
CA THR A 523 -9.01 -9.51 -10.43
C THR A 523 -9.26 -10.46 -9.27
N THR A 524 -8.29 -10.58 -8.36
CA THR A 524 -8.36 -11.47 -7.20
C THR A 524 -8.34 -10.71 -5.87
N ASN A 525 -7.64 -9.57 -5.80
CA ASN A 525 -7.50 -8.81 -4.56
C ASN A 525 -7.62 -7.31 -4.80
N LEU A 526 -8.01 -6.60 -3.74
CA LEU A 526 -8.11 -5.15 -3.70
C LEU A 526 -7.44 -4.65 -2.42
N PHE A 527 -6.56 -3.67 -2.56
CA PHE A 527 -5.98 -2.92 -1.45
C PHE A 527 -6.31 -1.45 -1.61
N VAL A 528 -6.93 -0.84 -0.59
CA VAL A 528 -7.31 0.57 -0.63
C VAL A 528 -6.46 1.35 0.36
N GLN A 529 -5.87 2.44 -0.12
CA GLN A 529 -5.13 3.43 0.65
C GLN A 529 -5.94 4.74 0.66
N ASN A 530 -5.50 5.72 1.44
CA ASN A 530 -6.21 7.01 1.54
C ASN A 530 -6.23 7.77 0.19
N ASP A 531 -5.29 7.46 -0.70
CA ASP A 531 -5.06 8.20 -1.92
C ASP A 531 -5.24 7.41 -3.22
N LYS A 532 -5.23 6.07 -3.11
CA LYS A 532 -5.33 5.16 -4.25
C LYS A 532 -5.93 3.81 -3.88
N ALA A 533 -6.39 3.08 -4.89
CA ALA A 533 -6.69 1.66 -4.83
C ALA A 533 -5.76 0.88 -5.74
N ILE A 534 -5.46 -0.35 -5.35
CA ILE A 534 -4.58 -1.28 -6.05
C ILE A 534 -5.35 -2.58 -6.20
N ALA A 535 -5.69 -2.92 -7.43
CA ALA A 535 -6.35 -4.17 -7.78
C ALA A 535 -5.29 -5.15 -8.33
N ILE A 536 -5.22 -6.33 -7.74
CA ILE A 536 -4.32 -7.39 -8.18
C ILE A 536 -5.06 -8.30 -9.14
N ASN A 537 -4.48 -8.54 -10.30
CA ASN A 537 -5.02 -9.43 -11.31
C ASN A 537 -4.02 -10.57 -11.61
N LYS A 538 -4.47 -11.63 -12.28
CA LYS A 538 -3.61 -12.79 -12.57
C LYS A 538 -2.43 -12.50 -13.51
N SER A 539 -2.39 -11.35 -14.17
CA SER A 539 -1.35 -10.96 -15.12
C SER A 539 -0.55 -9.73 -14.70
N GLY A 540 -0.80 -9.17 -13.51
CA GLY A 540 -0.32 -7.85 -13.13
C GLY A 540 -1.13 -7.12 -12.06
N VAL A 541 -0.93 -5.81 -12.03
CA VAL A 541 -1.49 -4.89 -11.04
C VAL A 541 -2.12 -3.71 -11.77
N ASP A 542 -3.35 -3.38 -11.41
CA ASP A 542 -4.01 -2.13 -11.79
C ASP A 542 -4.06 -1.20 -10.59
N TYR A 543 -3.89 0.10 -10.82
CA TYR A 543 -3.97 1.11 -9.78
C TYR A 543 -4.84 2.28 -10.19
N PHE A 544 -5.54 2.84 -9.21
CA PHE A 544 -6.48 3.93 -9.35
C PHE A 544 -6.15 4.99 -8.31
N GLN A 545 -5.41 6.03 -8.71
CA GLN A 545 -5.09 7.17 -7.84
C GLN A 545 -6.24 8.19 -7.92
N PHE A 546 -6.82 8.53 -6.78
CA PHE A 546 -8.00 9.40 -6.72
C PHE A 546 -7.90 10.60 -5.78
N ALA A 547 -6.98 10.61 -4.81
CA ALA A 547 -6.83 11.76 -3.90
C ALA A 547 -5.70 12.72 -4.32
N ASN A 548 -5.90 14.00 -3.96
CA ASN A 548 -5.02 15.18 -4.08
C ASN A 548 -3.72 15.00 -4.90
N ILE A 549 -3.88 14.90 -6.22
CA ILE A 549 -2.76 14.85 -7.15
C ILE A 549 -2.14 16.24 -7.18
N SER A 550 -0.95 16.36 -6.59
CA SER A 550 -0.27 17.63 -6.44
C SER A 550 1.23 17.54 -6.70
N GLY A 551 1.78 18.63 -7.23
CA GLY A 551 3.20 18.72 -7.55
C GLY A 551 3.46 19.58 -8.79
N PRO A 552 4.73 19.66 -9.24
CA PRO A 552 5.08 20.38 -10.44
C PRO A 552 4.42 19.75 -11.66
N LYS A 553 3.88 20.62 -12.51
CA LYS A 553 3.12 20.26 -13.70
C LYS A 553 3.77 19.15 -14.53
N LEU A 554 5.07 19.21 -14.78
CA LEU A 554 5.77 18.22 -15.62
C LEU A 554 5.86 16.83 -14.97
N LYS A 555 6.05 16.75 -13.65
CA LYS A 555 5.98 15.48 -12.91
C LYS A 555 4.55 14.95 -12.92
N VAL A 556 3.57 15.84 -12.76
CA VAL A 556 2.17 15.44 -12.77
C VAL A 556 1.73 14.91 -14.11
N ALA A 557 2.15 15.57 -15.18
CA ALA A 557 1.97 15.09 -16.54
C ALA A 557 2.55 13.69 -16.76
N ALA A 558 3.75 13.43 -16.25
CA ALA A 558 4.38 12.13 -16.41
C ALA A 558 3.58 11.01 -15.74
N GLN A 559 2.92 11.29 -14.61
CA GLN A 559 2.08 10.31 -13.91
C GLN A 559 0.74 10.08 -14.63
N LEU A 560 0.13 11.14 -15.19
CA LEU A 560 -1.11 11.04 -15.95
C LEU A 560 -0.97 10.22 -17.24
N VAL A 561 0.20 10.25 -17.89
CA VAL A 561 0.42 9.50 -19.14
C VAL A 561 0.61 8.02 -18.83
N THR A 562 -0.47 7.26 -18.86
CA THR A 562 -0.49 5.79 -18.68
C THR A 562 -0.91 5.09 -19.97
N LYS A 563 -0.70 3.78 -20.05
CA LYS A 563 -1.19 2.95 -21.16
C LYS A 563 -2.71 3.00 -21.25
N GLU A 564 -3.38 3.07 -20.10
CA GLU A 564 -4.82 3.13 -19.94
C GLU A 564 -5.36 4.47 -20.45
N LEU A 565 -4.70 5.60 -20.17
CA LEU A 565 -5.05 6.89 -20.78
C LEU A 565 -4.97 6.82 -22.30
N LEU A 566 -3.90 6.22 -22.85
CA LEU A 566 -3.73 6.10 -24.30
C LEU A 566 -4.81 5.20 -24.92
N LYS A 567 -5.19 4.09 -24.27
CA LYS A 567 -6.32 3.23 -24.70
C LYS A 567 -7.65 3.99 -24.66
N SER A 568 -7.92 4.73 -23.58
CA SER A 568 -9.13 5.55 -23.48
C SER A 568 -9.17 6.60 -24.59
N TRP A 569 -8.04 7.21 -24.92
CA TRP A 569 -7.95 8.17 -26.00
C TRP A 569 -8.10 7.54 -27.38
N GLU A 570 -7.56 6.34 -27.61
CA GLU A 570 -7.76 5.55 -28.84
C GLU A 570 -9.24 5.34 -29.17
N ASN A 571 -10.06 5.16 -28.13
CA ASN A 571 -11.50 4.93 -28.27
C ASN A 571 -12.30 6.21 -28.51
N THR A 572 -11.66 7.38 -28.61
CA THR A 572 -12.31 8.66 -28.94
C THR A 572 -12.29 8.92 -30.45
N SER A 573 -13.27 9.67 -30.95
CA SER A 573 -13.41 9.98 -32.38
C SER A 573 -12.34 10.94 -32.93
N THR A 574 -11.46 11.47 -32.08
CA THR A 574 -10.49 12.53 -32.39
C THR A 574 -9.03 12.11 -32.21
N SER A 575 -8.75 10.82 -32.00
CA SER A 575 -7.39 10.34 -31.77
C SER A 575 -6.48 10.55 -32.98
N ILE A 576 -5.40 11.32 -32.81
CA ILE A 576 -4.35 11.54 -33.83
C ILE A 576 -2.99 11.13 -33.27
N TRP A 577 -2.47 9.96 -33.64
CA TRP A 577 -1.28 9.36 -33.00
C TRP A 577 0.08 10.08 -33.20
N THR A 578 0.10 11.24 -33.85
CA THR A 578 1.31 12.03 -34.12
C THR A 578 1.36 13.33 -33.31
N GLY A 579 2.37 13.50 -32.45
CA GLY A 579 2.73 14.78 -31.81
C GLY A 579 1.59 15.42 -30.99
N ASN A 580 1.44 15.01 -29.73
CA ASN A 580 0.22 15.27 -28.98
C ASN A 580 0.39 16.21 -27.79
N ASN A 581 -0.65 16.97 -27.51
CA ASN A 581 -0.75 17.82 -26.33
C ASN A 581 -1.47 17.06 -25.21
N LEU A 582 -0.87 16.99 -24.01
CA LEU A 582 -1.48 16.27 -22.90
C LEU A 582 -2.82 16.88 -22.48
N GLY A 583 -2.91 18.22 -22.43
CA GLY A 583 -4.16 18.91 -22.10
C GLY A 583 -5.29 18.53 -23.07
N HIS A 584 -5.00 18.45 -24.37
CA HIS A 584 -5.98 18.00 -25.36
C HIS A 584 -6.43 16.54 -25.12
N ILE A 585 -5.49 15.62 -24.90
CA ILE A 585 -5.81 14.20 -24.63
C ILE A 585 -6.70 14.07 -23.38
N LEU A 586 -6.35 14.79 -22.30
CA LEU A 586 -7.13 14.78 -21.06
C LEU A 586 -8.56 15.29 -21.28
N GLU A 587 -8.74 16.39 -22.03
CA GLU A 587 -10.08 16.92 -22.34
C GLU A 587 -10.89 15.92 -23.18
N GLN A 588 -10.29 15.28 -24.18
CA GLN A 588 -10.98 14.28 -25.01
C GLN A 588 -11.36 13.01 -24.24
N THR A 589 -10.61 12.67 -23.19
CA THR A 589 -10.86 11.50 -22.34
C THR A 589 -11.75 11.81 -21.13
N GLY A 590 -12.38 12.99 -21.09
CA GLY A 590 -13.39 13.35 -20.09
C GLY A 590 -12.86 14.10 -18.86
N THR A 591 -11.60 14.52 -18.85
CA THR A 591 -11.08 15.43 -17.80
C THR A 591 -11.71 16.81 -17.97
N GLN A 592 -12.10 17.44 -16.85
CA GLN A 592 -12.65 18.79 -16.87
C GLN A 592 -11.69 19.78 -17.56
N LYS A 593 -12.24 20.64 -18.41
CA LYS A 593 -11.47 21.59 -19.23
C LYS A 593 -10.51 22.46 -18.41
N THR A 594 -10.94 22.95 -17.25
CA THR A 594 -10.12 23.78 -16.36
C THR A 594 -8.87 23.04 -15.85
N ALA A 595 -9.01 21.75 -15.54
CA ALA A 595 -7.89 20.90 -15.14
C ALA A 595 -7.01 20.51 -16.34
N ALA A 596 -7.62 20.14 -17.47
CA ALA A 596 -6.91 19.77 -18.69
C ALA A 596 -6.05 20.92 -19.25
N GLN A 597 -6.56 22.16 -19.21
CA GLN A 597 -5.84 23.37 -19.65
C GLN A 597 -4.56 23.63 -18.85
N GLN A 598 -4.45 23.13 -17.62
CA GLN A 598 -3.19 23.21 -16.87
C GLN A 598 -2.05 22.48 -17.58
N PHE A 599 -2.32 21.55 -18.49
CA PHE A 599 -1.31 20.76 -19.22
C PHE A 599 -1.15 21.17 -20.69
N SER A 600 -1.65 22.34 -21.08
CA SER A 600 -1.59 22.79 -22.47
C SER A 600 -0.18 23.09 -22.98
N ASP A 601 0.82 23.24 -22.11
CA ASP A 601 2.24 23.40 -22.48
C ASP A 601 3.01 22.07 -22.51
N ILE A 602 2.35 20.94 -22.19
CA ILE A 602 2.97 19.63 -22.16
C ILE A 602 2.81 18.92 -23.50
N THR A 603 3.93 18.57 -24.12
CA THR A 603 4.00 17.83 -25.39
C THR A 603 4.42 16.38 -25.15
N LEU A 604 3.71 15.46 -25.79
CA LEU A 604 3.96 14.01 -25.77
C LEU A 604 4.48 13.55 -27.13
N ASN A 605 5.62 12.86 -27.13
CA ASN A 605 6.14 12.18 -28.30
C ASN A 605 6.17 10.67 -28.02
N LEU A 606 5.20 9.95 -28.59
CA LEU A 606 5.02 8.53 -28.41
C LEU A 606 6.14 7.74 -29.10
N ARG A 607 6.48 6.57 -28.55
CA ARG A 607 7.50 5.66 -29.06
C ARG A 607 6.92 4.24 -29.20
N PRO A 608 7.14 3.56 -30.34
CA PRO A 608 7.79 4.08 -31.56
C PRO A 608 6.94 5.18 -32.22
N GLU A 609 7.58 6.08 -32.99
CA GLU A 609 6.89 7.23 -33.64
C GLU A 609 5.83 6.79 -34.66
N ARG A 610 5.87 5.53 -35.10
CA ARG A 610 4.94 4.94 -36.05
C ARG A 610 3.82 4.14 -35.38
N ALA A 611 3.67 4.22 -34.06
CA ALA A 611 2.56 3.58 -33.38
C ALA A 611 1.23 4.14 -33.89
N THR A 612 0.32 3.26 -34.29
CA THR A 612 -1.03 3.62 -34.76
C THR A 612 -2.13 3.23 -33.76
N GLN A 613 -1.75 2.57 -32.67
CA GLN A 613 -2.65 2.04 -31.63
C GLN A 613 -1.94 2.12 -30.26
N ALA A 614 -2.70 2.18 -29.17
CA ALA A 614 -2.14 2.29 -27.81
C ALA A 614 -1.27 1.08 -27.45
N SER A 615 -1.66 -0.11 -27.94
CA SER A 615 -0.97 -1.38 -27.70
C SER A 615 0.47 -1.41 -28.24
N GLN A 616 0.78 -0.58 -29.24
CA GLN A 616 2.09 -0.50 -29.88
C GLN A 616 3.03 0.48 -29.17
N VAL A 617 2.50 1.39 -28.36
CA VAL A 617 3.29 2.40 -27.66
C VAL A 617 3.98 1.77 -26.46
N THR A 618 5.30 1.76 -26.47
CA THR A 618 6.15 1.21 -25.39
C THR A 618 6.80 2.30 -24.54
N GLY A 619 6.70 3.56 -24.95
CA GLY A 619 7.14 4.68 -24.14
C GLY A 619 6.78 6.03 -24.73
N VAL A 620 7.10 7.09 -23.99
CA VAL A 620 6.74 8.46 -24.31
C VAL A 620 7.82 9.42 -23.83
N PHE A 621 8.14 10.41 -24.66
CA PHE A 621 8.87 11.59 -24.21
C PHE A 621 7.89 12.71 -23.87
N ILE A 622 7.89 13.13 -22.61
CA ILE A 622 7.05 14.19 -22.06
C ILE A 622 7.91 15.45 -21.94
N THR A 623 7.53 16.52 -22.64
CA THR A 623 8.29 17.79 -22.66
C THR A 623 7.43 18.91 -22.10
N GLY A 624 8.01 19.73 -21.24
CA GLY A 624 7.35 20.92 -20.68
C GLY A 624 8.34 21.88 -20.04
N THR A 625 7.84 22.92 -19.38
CA THR A 625 8.68 23.94 -18.74
C THR A 625 8.85 23.67 -17.25
N ASN A 626 10.06 23.83 -16.72
CA ASN A 626 10.39 23.69 -15.31
C ASN A 626 11.39 24.79 -14.90
N ARG A 627 10.97 25.74 -14.04
CA ARG A 627 11.79 26.91 -13.63
C ARG A 627 12.36 27.70 -14.83
N GLY A 628 11.55 27.89 -15.87
CA GLY A 628 11.95 28.61 -17.10
C GLY A 628 12.65 27.74 -18.15
N ASP A 629 13.20 26.59 -17.76
CA ASP A 629 13.91 25.69 -18.67
C ASP A 629 12.97 24.67 -19.32
N ARG A 630 13.19 24.35 -20.61
CA ARG A 630 12.50 23.21 -21.24
C ARG A 630 13.15 21.90 -20.79
N VAL A 631 12.35 21.07 -20.12
CA VAL A 631 12.78 19.75 -19.62
C VAL A 631 12.04 18.66 -20.38
N LYS A 632 12.77 17.59 -20.73
CA LYS A 632 12.27 16.41 -21.43
C LYS A 632 12.48 15.17 -20.57
N LEU A 633 11.40 14.44 -20.34
CA LEU A 633 11.36 13.24 -19.52
C LEU A 633 10.98 12.02 -20.37
N TYR A 634 11.65 10.88 -20.19
CA TYR A 634 11.28 9.63 -20.86
C TYR A 634 10.61 8.66 -19.89
N LYS A 635 9.41 8.21 -20.25
CA LYS A 635 8.63 7.24 -19.50
C LYS A 635 8.37 5.99 -20.35
N THR A 636 8.62 4.82 -19.78
CA THR A 636 8.21 3.53 -20.34
C THR A 636 6.74 3.27 -19.99
N LEU A 637 5.99 2.64 -20.88
CA LEU A 637 4.56 2.32 -20.72
C LEU A 637 4.28 0.82 -20.79
#